data_AF-A0A1G9BAX5-F1
#
_entry.id   AF-A0A1G9BAX5-F1
#
_cell.length_a   1.000
_cell.length_b   1.000
_cell.length_c   1.000
_cell.angle_alpha   90.00
_cell.angle_beta   90.00
_cell.angle_gamma   90.00
#
_symmetry.space_group_name_H-M   'P 1'
#
loop_
_entity.id
_entity.type
_entity.pdbx_description
1 polymer ?
#
loop_
_entity_poly.entity_id
_entity_poly.type
_entity_poly.pdbx_seq_one_letter_code
_entity_poly.pdbx_strand_id
1 'polypeptide(L)'
;MTYPEIEAVVLFDRVPRLEHDACLEQINAALADLAISFSLREREGETSLLLRSTTMELRIEACLVPMPPAVFAQGLSAARMRAASEARLRDAVQRHRATLSLRLERAGARRVAPDLAAMVLARVLRVACAMSEPAAVYWAQSGMLFTPHEIAAMDARRFPARLVFRPEAVEPGSDDTAPGLRAVHSELYCGRQLVIPPGRMGTAAALAALERIIEAHVTRATALAHGVTLPHSDKVQFRVILDDDWCTCPTGCFVLEPEAAGTRRKTSDSGSDLRVPGHGAPGNRRPASAPSAAEQRSGALRTWALCAALATISPLAAAALFLWNLLRGPNLAVSVVASALILATFTGLLLVELLGFGNSEIASGALRAMGSPFHPRG
;
A
#
# COMPACT_ATOMS: atom_id res chain seq x y z
N MET A 1 -10.84 -2.76 -7.39
CA MET A 1 -9.54 -2.10 -7.64
C MET A 1 -8.64 -3.09 -8.34
N THR A 2 -8.40 -2.88 -9.63
CA THR A 2 -7.31 -3.49 -10.38
C THR A 2 -6.00 -3.02 -9.74
N TYR A 3 -5.06 -3.92 -9.52
CA TYR A 3 -3.74 -3.50 -9.03
C TYR A 3 -3.11 -2.60 -10.09
N PRO A 4 -2.58 -1.43 -9.71
CA PRO A 4 -1.77 -0.67 -10.64
C PRO A 4 -0.55 -1.51 -10.99
N GLU A 5 -0.26 -1.58 -12.27
CA GLU A 5 1.02 -2.04 -12.80
C GLU A 5 2.16 -1.35 -12.03
N ILE A 6 3.15 -2.13 -11.58
CA ILE A 6 4.34 -1.57 -10.94
C ILE A 6 5.45 -1.51 -11.97
N GLU A 7 6.03 -0.33 -12.14
CA GLU A 7 6.97 0.02 -13.18
C GLU A 7 8.12 0.84 -12.59
N ALA A 8 9.33 0.43 -12.94
CA ALA A 8 10.54 1.20 -12.75
C ALA A 8 11.19 1.44 -14.11
N VAL A 9 11.75 2.63 -14.30
CA VAL A 9 12.51 2.97 -15.52
C VAL A 9 13.92 3.30 -15.13
N VAL A 10 14.87 2.56 -15.69
CA VAL A 10 16.30 2.79 -15.48
C VAL A 10 16.83 3.64 -16.64
N LEU A 11 17.52 4.73 -16.32
CA LEU A 11 18.02 5.71 -17.28
C LEU A 11 19.50 5.44 -17.58
N PHE A 12 19.86 5.40 -18.85
CA PHE A 12 21.23 5.18 -19.30
C PHE A 12 21.71 6.23 -20.28
N ASP A 13 23.00 6.57 -20.20
CA ASP A 13 23.68 7.45 -21.17
C ASP A 13 23.91 6.73 -22.53
N ARG A 14 23.85 5.39 -22.53
CA ARG A 14 24.04 4.52 -23.68
C ARG A 14 23.08 3.32 -23.62
N VAL A 15 22.85 2.67 -24.75
CA VAL A 15 21.97 1.49 -24.81
C VAL A 15 22.52 0.37 -23.92
N PRO A 16 21.75 -0.13 -22.94
CA PRO A 16 22.19 -1.27 -22.14
C PRO A 16 22.17 -2.54 -23.01
N ARG A 17 23.17 -3.40 -22.84
CA ARG A 17 23.13 -4.77 -23.39
C ARG A 17 22.47 -5.68 -22.38
N LEU A 18 21.44 -6.41 -22.81
CA LEU A 18 20.73 -7.36 -21.97
C LEU A 18 21.27 -8.77 -22.20
N GLU A 19 22.12 -9.24 -21.29
CA GLU A 19 22.52 -10.64 -21.24
C GLU A 19 21.40 -11.45 -20.58
N HIS A 20 20.44 -11.94 -21.39
CA HIS A 20 19.18 -12.50 -20.91
C HIS A 20 19.35 -13.63 -19.88
N ASP A 21 20.29 -14.55 -20.11
CA ASP A 21 20.49 -15.72 -19.23
C ASP A 21 21.13 -15.32 -17.90
N ALA A 22 22.15 -14.46 -17.92
CA ALA A 22 22.76 -13.90 -16.71
C ALA A 22 21.76 -13.04 -15.93
N CYS A 23 20.92 -12.27 -16.62
CA CYS A 23 19.87 -11.45 -16.02
C CYS A 23 18.83 -12.32 -15.29
N LEU A 24 18.34 -13.38 -15.95
CA LEU A 24 17.38 -14.31 -15.37
C LEU A 24 17.95 -15.03 -14.14
N GLU A 25 19.20 -15.50 -14.22
CA GLU A 25 19.89 -16.14 -13.09
C GLU A 25 20.01 -15.21 -11.90
N GLN A 26 20.49 -13.98 -12.11
CA GLN A 26 20.64 -12.99 -11.04
C GLN A 26 19.29 -12.53 -10.45
N ILE A 27 18.26 -12.39 -11.28
CA ILE A 27 16.90 -12.09 -10.81
C ILE A 27 16.39 -13.21 -9.90
N ASN A 28 16.50 -14.47 -10.32
CA ASN A 28 16.04 -15.60 -9.52
C ASN A 28 16.85 -15.74 -8.23
N ALA A 29 18.18 -15.51 -8.27
CA ALA A 29 19.02 -15.48 -7.08
C ALA A 29 18.58 -14.38 -6.08
N ALA A 30 18.25 -13.18 -6.58
CA ALA A 30 17.79 -12.06 -5.75
C ALA A 30 16.38 -12.25 -5.16
N LEU A 31 15.60 -13.21 -5.67
CA LEU A 31 14.23 -13.50 -5.25
C LEU A 31 14.08 -14.81 -4.48
N ALA A 32 15.18 -15.56 -4.28
CA ALA A 32 15.16 -16.91 -3.72
C ALA A 32 14.49 -16.98 -2.34
N ASP A 33 14.73 -16.01 -1.45
CA ASP A 33 14.12 -15.93 -0.11
C ASP A 33 12.63 -15.54 -0.12
N LEU A 34 12.12 -14.99 -1.23
CA LEU A 34 10.69 -14.75 -1.42
C LEU A 34 9.96 -15.97 -2.01
N ALA A 35 10.67 -17.07 -2.26
CA ALA A 35 10.16 -18.26 -2.94
C ALA A 35 9.50 -17.94 -4.30
N ILE A 36 10.04 -16.94 -5.01
CA ILE A 36 9.61 -16.55 -6.35
C ILE A 36 10.72 -16.91 -7.32
N SER A 37 10.34 -17.65 -8.36
CA SER A 37 11.21 -17.91 -9.51
C SER A 37 10.47 -17.52 -10.78
N PHE A 38 11.19 -16.86 -11.66
CA PHE A 38 10.77 -16.60 -13.02
C PHE A 38 11.38 -17.64 -13.97
N SER A 39 10.64 -17.98 -15.01
CA SER A 39 11.10 -18.71 -16.18
C SER A 39 10.99 -17.82 -17.40
N LEU A 40 11.92 -17.99 -18.34
CA LEU A 40 11.84 -17.33 -19.63
C LEU A 40 10.59 -17.80 -20.38
N ARG A 41 9.72 -16.87 -20.77
CA ARG A 41 8.55 -17.16 -21.60
C ARG A 41 8.84 -16.86 -23.06
N GLU A 42 9.35 -15.66 -23.33
CA GLU A 42 9.55 -15.15 -24.68
C GLU A 42 10.75 -14.21 -24.73
N ARG A 43 11.50 -14.30 -25.84
CA ARG A 43 12.54 -13.34 -26.22
C ARG A 43 12.01 -12.58 -27.42
N GLU A 44 11.52 -11.36 -27.20
CA GLU A 44 11.07 -10.48 -28.28
C GLU A 44 12.28 -9.70 -28.80
N GLY A 45 13.13 -10.37 -29.60
CA GLY A 45 14.37 -9.79 -30.12
C GLY A 45 15.49 -9.66 -29.08
N GLU A 46 16.42 -8.73 -29.32
CA GLU A 46 17.60 -8.49 -28.45
C GLU A 46 17.34 -7.48 -27.32
N THR A 47 16.18 -6.81 -27.34
CA THR A 47 15.90 -5.67 -26.46
C THR A 47 14.74 -5.90 -25.50
N SER A 48 14.00 -7.00 -25.63
CA SER A 48 12.84 -7.30 -24.79
C SER A 48 12.89 -8.73 -24.26
N LEU A 49 12.57 -8.86 -22.97
CA LEU A 49 12.60 -10.09 -22.21
C LEU A 49 11.30 -10.20 -21.41
N LEU A 50 10.51 -11.24 -21.68
CA LEU A 50 9.31 -11.56 -20.92
C LEU A 50 9.56 -12.76 -20.03
N LEU A 51 9.55 -12.51 -18.72
CA LEU A 51 9.73 -13.49 -17.67
C LEU A 51 8.39 -13.78 -17.00
N ARG A 52 8.13 -15.05 -16.69
CA ARG A 52 6.87 -15.46 -16.06
C ARG A 52 7.11 -16.30 -14.82
N SER A 53 6.35 -16.02 -13.77
CA SER A 53 6.19 -16.87 -12.60
C SER A 53 4.75 -17.42 -12.53
N THR A 54 4.43 -18.14 -11.45
CA THR A 54 3.06 -18.64 -11.23
C THR A 54 2.01 -17.54 -11.06
N THR A 55 2.42 -16.34 -10.62
CA THR A 55 1.49 -15.27 -10.21
C THR A 55 1.80 -13.90 -10.82
N MET A 56 2.97 -13.73 -11.43
CA MET A 56 3.44 -12.46 -11.98
C MET A 56 4.09 -12.66 -13.36
N GLU A 57 4.00 -11.65 -14.20
CA GLU A 57 4.82 -11.50 -15.42
C GLU A 57 5.71 -10.28 -15.24
N LEU A 58 7.00 -10.44 -15.54
CA LEU A 58 7.98 -9.36 -15.51
C LEU A 58 8.43 -9.10 -16.94
N ARG A 59 8.07 -7.94 -17.46
CA ARG A 59 8.54 -7.44 -18.75
C ARG A 59 9.73 -6.51 -18.54
N ILE A 60 10.81 -6.81 -19.23
CA ILE A 60 12.04 -6.01 -19.24
C ILE A 60 12.26 -5.56 -20.68
N GLU A 61 12.23 -4.26 -20.91
CA GLU A 61 12.26 -3.69 -22.27
C GLU A 61 13.26 -2.53 -22.35
N ALA A 62 14.26 -2.67 -23.21
CA ALA A 62 15.20 -1.62 -23.54
C ALA A 62 14.63 -0.74 -24.66
N CYS A 63 14.47 0.55 -24.38
CA CYS A 63 14.01 1.54 -25.34
C CYS A 63 15.17 2.50 -25.70
N LEU A 64 15.37 2.69 -27.00
CA LEU A 64 16.39 3.60 -27.55
C LEU A 64 15.94 5.07 -27.58
N VAL A 65 14.70 5.33 -27.19
CA VAL A 65 14.13 6.67 -27.19
C VAL A 65 14.20 7.21 -25.75
N PRO A 66 14.85 8.36 -25.52
CA PRO A 66 14.86 8.98 -24.20
C PRO A 66 13.44 9.44 -23.83
N MET A 67 13.11 9.33 -22.55
CA MET A 67 11.82 9.81 -22.06
C MET A 67 11.80 11.35 -21.99
N PRO A 68 10.64 11.99 -22.23
CA PRO A 68 10.51 13.43 -22.09
C PRO A 68 10.87 13.90 -20.66
N PRO A 69 11.68 14.96 -20.49
CA PRO A 69 12.06 15.48 -19.18
C PRO A 69 10.88 15.82 -18.25
N ALA A 70 9.73 16.18 -18.83
CA ALA A 70 8.50 16.49 -18.10
C ALA A 70 8.02 15.33 -17.21
N VAL A 71 8.27 14.08 -17.59
CA VAL A 71 7.92 12.89 -16.80
C VAL A 71 8.62 12.89 -15.44
N PHE A 72 9.82 13.49 -15.37
CA PHE A 72 10.67 13.47 -14.19
C PHE A 72 10.51 14.70 -13.29
N ALA A 73 9.64 15.66 -13.63
CA ALA A 73 9.54 16.94 -12.93
C ALA A 73 9.26 16.77 -11.42
N GLN A 74 8.36 15.84 -11.06
CA GLN A 74 8.02 15.55 -9.67
C GLN A 74 9.20 14.92 -8.91
N GLY A 75 9.89 13.94 -9.52
CA GLY A 75 11.05 13.29 -8.93
C GLY A 75 12.23 14.23 -8.72
N LEU A 76 12.44 15.17 -9.66
CA LEU A 76 13.44 16.22 -9.53
C LEU A 76 13.08 17.23 -8.42
N SER A 77 11.78 17.57 -8.26
CA SER A 77 11.33 18.40 -7.15
C SER A 77 11.59 17.73 -5.80
N ALA A 78 11.23 16.46 -5.65
CA ALA A 78 11.48 15.69 -4.43
C ALA A 78 12.98 15.46 -4.16
N ALA A 79 13.82 15.41 -5.20
CA ALA A 79 15.27 15.31 -5.06
C ALA A 79 15.91 16.53 -4.38
N ARG A 80 15.27 17.71 -4.41
CA ARG A 80 15.74 18.92 -3.68
C ARG A 80 15.84 18.69 -2.18
N MET A 81 14.96 17.84 -1.63
CA MET A 81 14.99 17.46 -0.22
C MET A 81 16.20 16.57 0.12
N ARG A 82 16.92 16.09 -0.90
CA ARG A 82 18.12 15.26 -0.82
C ARG A 82 19.28 15.97 -1.52
N ALA A 83 19.59 17.19 -1.08
CA ALA A 83 20.52 18.14 -1.72
C ALA A 83 21.75 17.52 -2.42
N ALA A 84 22.40 16.52 -1.82
CA ALA A 84 23.57 15.83 -2.39
C ALA A 84 23.32 15.13 -3.75
N SER A 85 22.08 14.76 -4.07
CA SER A 85 21.73 13.96 -5.24
C SER A 85 21.05 14.76 -6.36
N GLU A 86 20.54 15.97 -6.09
CA GLU A 86 19.71 16.73 -7.04
C GLU A 86 20.45 17.04 -8.35
N ALA A 87 21.67 17.59 -8.25
CA ALA A 87 22.45 17.98 -9.43
C ALA A 87 22.77 16.77 -10.30
N ARG A 88 23.17 15.65 -9.69
CA ARG A 88 23.47 14.39 -10.38
C ARG A 88 22.23 13.80 -11.06
N LEU A 89 21.08 13.82 -10.40
CA LEU A 89 19.83 13.32 -10.99
C LEU A 89 19.33 14.19 -12.14
N ARG A 90 19.44 15.51 -12.01
CA ARG A 90 19.13 16.44 -13.11
C ARG A 90 20.01 16.19 -14.33
N ASP A 91 21.31 16.06 -14.11
CA ASP A 91 22.29 15.76 -15.15
C ASP A 91 21.99 14.40 -15.83
N ALA A 92 21.71 13.36 -15.05
CA ALA A 92 21.30 12.05 -15.58
C ALA A 92 20.04 12.14 -16.46
N VAL A 93 19.01 12.89 -16.03
CA VAL A 93 17.79 13.10 -16.82
C VAL A 93 18.09 13.85 -18.13
N GLN A 94 19.05 14.77 -18.16
CA GLN A 94 19.41 15.51 -19.37
C GLN A 94 20.27 14.68 -20.34
N ARG A 95 21.16 13.84 -19.80
CA ARG A 95 22.15 13.10 -20.58
C ARG A 95 21.68 11.72 -21.04
N HIS A 96 20.63 11.15 -20.43
CA HIS A 96 20.17 9.82 -20.83
C HIS A 96 19.76 9.78 -22.32
N ARG A 97 20.06 8.64 -22.95
CA ARG A 97 19.79 8.36 -24.37
C ARG A 97 19.02 7.07 -24.56
N ALA A 98 18.99 6.21 -23.55
CA ALA A 98 18.23 4.98 -23.56
C ALA A 98 17.59 4.75 -22.18
N THR A 99 16.56 3.92 -22.17
CA THR A 99 15.88 3.49 -20.95
C THR A 99 15.71 1.98 -20.92
N LEU A 100 15.63 1.42 -19.72
CA LEU A 100 15.18 0.05 -19.49
C LEU A 100 13.93 0.12 -18.62
N SER A 101 12.77 -0.23 -19.18
CA SER A 101 11.53 -0.36 -18.42
C SER A 101 11.48 -1.75 -17.80
N LEU A 102 11.15 -1.78 -16.51
CA LEU A 102 10.93 -2.98 -15.71
C LEU A 102 9.48 -2.92 -15.23
N ARG A 103 8.61 -3.75 -15.81
CA ARG A 103 7.17 -3.76 -15.53
C ARG A 103 6.77 -5.10 -14.94
N LEU A 104 6.13 -5.05 -13.78
CA LEU A 104 5.58 -6.21 -13.11
C LEU A 104 4.05 -6.20 -13.25
N GLU A 105 3.57 -7.17 -14.01
CA GLU A 105 2.16 -7.38 -14.32
C GLU A 105 1.65 -8.67 -13.62
N ARG A 106 0.33 -8.83 -13.57
CA ARG A 106 -0.30 -10.01 -12.98
C ARG A 106 -0.32 -11.16 -13.98
N ALA A 107 0.21 -12.33 -13.60
CA ALA A 107 -0.02 -13.57 -14.33
C ALA A 107 -1.29 -14.28 -13.80
N GLY A 108 -2.29 -14.46 -14.65
CA GLY A 108 -3.48 -15.27 -14.32
C GLY A 108 -4.50 -14.56 -13.42
N ALA A 109 -5.25 -15.32 -12.60
CA ALA A 109 -6.40 -14.80 -11.83
C ALA A 109 -6.09 -14.45 -10.36
N ARG A 110 -5.00 -14.98 -9.78
CA ARG A 110 -4.65 -14.75 -8.37
C ARG A 110 -4.19 -13.31 -8.17
N ARG A 111 -4.67 -12.68 -7.09
CA ARG A 111 -4.21 -11.35 -6.69
C ARG A 111 -2.86 -11.47 -6.00
N VAL A 112 -1.91 -10.67 -6.47
CA VAL A 112 -0.62 -10.45 -5.82
C VAL A 112 -0.79 -9.31 -4.82
N ALA A 113 -0.23 -9.46 -3.61
CA ALA A 113 -0.25 -8.39 -2.63
C ALA A 113 0.69 -7.25 -3.08
N PRO A 114 0.30 -5.96 -2.93
CA PRO A 114 1.04 -4.84 -3.52
C PRO A 114 2.43 -4.67 -2.90
N ASP A 115 2.56 -4.99 -1.62
CA ASP A 115 3.81 -5.05 -0.89
C ASP A 115 4.77 -6.07 -1.50
N LEU A 116 4.28 -7.29 -1.80
CA LEU A 116 5.08 -8.31 -2.46
C LEU A 116 5.52 -7.85 -3.87
N ALA A 117 4.63 -7.27 -4.65
CA ALA A 117 4.95 -6.76 -5.98
C ALA A 117 6.03 -5.66 -5.92
N ALA A 118 5.93 -4.72 -4.97
CA ALA A 118 6.92 -3.69 -4.76
C ALA A 118 8.28 -4.27 -4.33
N MET A 119 8.31 -5.25 -3.43
CA MET A 119 9.54 -5.93 -3.02
C MET A 119 10.22 -6.67 -4.19
N VAL A 120 9.43 -7.39 -5.00
CA VAL A 120 9.94 -8.11 -6.17
C VAL A 120 10.58 -7.14 -7.16
N LEU A 121 9.85 -6.09 -7.56
CA LEU A 121 10.37 -5.15 -8.54
C LEU A 121 11.56 -4.35 -8.00
N ALA A 122 11.60 -4.00 -6.71
CA ALA A 122 12.75 -3.34 -6.11
C ALA A 122 14.03 -4.20 -6.17
N ARG A 123 13.90 -5.51 -6.02
CA ARG A 123 15.04 -6.45 -6.13
C ARG A 123 15.49 -6.66 -7.57
N VAL A 124 14.54 -6.80 -8.50
CA VAL A 124 14.83 -6.81 -9.95
C VAL A 124 15.56 -5.54 -10.36
N LEU A 125 15.09 -4.38 -9.88
CA LEU A 125 15.71 -3.09 -10.13
C LEU A 125 17.15 -3.01 -9.59
N ARG A 126 17.42 -3.60 -8.42
CA ARG A 126 18.79 -3.70 -7.90
C ARG A 126 19.69 -4.55 -8.79
N VAL A 127 19.20 -5.68 -9.29
CA VAL A 127 19.92 -6.52 -10.24
C VAL A 127 20.24 -5.73 -11.51
N ALA A 128 19.24 -5.06 -12.09
CA ALA A 128 19.44 -4.20 -13.26
C ALA A 128 20.52 -3.14 -13.02
N CYS A 129 20.49 -2.45 -11.86
CA CYS A 129 21.50 -1.46 -11.51
C CYS A 129 22.91 -2.05 -11.39
N ALA A 130 23.04 -3.26 -10.83
CA ALA A 130 24.32 -3.94 -10.67
C ALA A 130 24.91 -4.39 -12.02
N MET A 131 24.07 -4.76 -12.98
CA MET A 131 24.52 -5.29 -14.27
C MET A 131 24.88 -4.20 -15.30
N SER A 132 24.35 -2.98 -15.18
CA SER A 132 24.32 -2.04 -16.32
C SER A 132 24.76 -0.60 -16.03
N GLU A 133 25.28 -0.30 -14.84
CA GLU A 133 25.79 1.03 -14.44
C GLU A 133 24.89 2.21 -14.87
N PRO A 134 23.64 2.28 -14.39
CA PRO A 134 22.72 3.31 -14.85
C PRO A 134 23.09 4.71 -14.35
N ALA A 135 22.57 5.73 -15.03
CA ALA A 135 22.74 7.12 -14.63
C ALA A 135 21.78 7.49 -13.48
N ALA A 136 20.52 7.03 -13.58
CA ALA A 136 19.48 7.23 -12.58
C ALA A 136 18.37 6.18 -12.72
N VAL A 137 17.49 6.13 -11.73
CA VAL A 137 16.32 5.23 -11.68
C VAL A 137 15.08 6.05 -11.36
N TYR A 138 14.04 5.87 -12.14
CA TYR A 138 12.71 6.43 -11.92
C TYR A 138 11.76 5.35 -11.43
N TRP A 139 11.05 5.62 -10.33
CA TRP A 139 10.03 4.73 -9.80
C TRP A 139 8.64 5.34 -10.06
N ALA A 140 7.87 4.74 -10.96
CA ALA A 140 6.69 5.39 -11.53
C ALA A 140 5.57 5.60 -10.49
N GLN A 141 5.42 4.68 -9.53
CA GLN A 141 4.29 4.68 -8.58
C GLN A 141 4.32 5.89 -7.63
N SER A 142 5.51 6.37 -7.30
CA SER A 142 5.73 7.56 -6.47
C SER A 142 6.24 8.75 -7.26
N GLY A 143 6.54 8.57 -8.55
CA GLY A 143 7.16 9.59 -9.38
C GLY A 143 8.55 10.00 -8.89
N MET A 144 9.24 9.15 -8.14
CA MET A 144 10.52 9.44 -7.50
C MET A 144 11.71 9.10 -8.40
N LEU A 145 12.80 9.84 -8.25
CA LEU A 145 14.09 9.56 -8.89
C LEU A 145 15.13 9.14 -7.86
N PHE A 146 15.98 8.17 -8.19
CA PHE A 146 17.02 7.65 -7.32
C PHE A 146 18.33 7.52 -8.07
N THR A 147 19.42 7.75 -7.36
CA THR A 147 20.75 7.39 -7.85
C THR A 147 20.93 5.87 -7.73
N PRO A 148 21.79 5.25 -8.57
CA PRO A 148 22.08 3.82 -8.43
C PRO A 148 22.64 3.46 -7.05
N HIS A 149 23.39 4.38 -6.44
CA HIS A 149 23.93 4.20 -5.08
C HIS A 149 22.82 4.14 -4.03
N GLU A 150 21.79 5.00 -4.13
CA GLU A 150 20.63 4.93 -3.24
C GLU A 150 19.88 3.60 -3.39
N ILE A 151 19.74 3.09 -4.61
CA ILE A 151 19.12 1.79 -4.87
C ILE A 151 19.95 0.63 -4.30
N ALA A 152 21.27 0.67 -4.46
CA ALA A 152 22.18 -0.34 -3.93
C ALA A 152 22.20 -0.36 -2.39
N ALA A 153 22.06 0.82 -1.75
CA ALA A 153 22.04 0.98 -0.30
C ALA A 153 20.75 0.51 0.37
N MET A 154 19.68 0.24 -0.38
CA MET A 154 18.44 -0.30 0.18
C MET A 154 18.66 -1.71 0.71
N ASP A 155 18.02 -2.06 1.83
CA ASP A 155 17.98 -3.45 2.29
C ASP A 155 16.96 -4.25 1.47
N ALA A 156 17.41 -5.28 0.74
CA ALA A 156 16.53 -6.12 -0.08
C ALA A 156 15.55 -6.95 0.76
N ARG A 157 15.88 -7.21 2.03
CA ARG A 157 15.05 -8.04 2.93
C ARG A 157 13.88 -7.25 3.51
N ARG A 158 13.95 -5.92 3.47
CA ARG A 158 12.95 -5.02 4.06
C ARG A 158 12.03 -4.49 2.96
N PHE A 159 10.83 -4.12 3.36
CA PHE A 159 9.90 -3.45 2.45
C PHE A 159 10.53 -2.11 1.99
N PRO A 160 10.57 -1.80 0.68
CA PRO A 160 11.28 -0.64 0.15
C PRO A 160 10.47 0.66 0.35
N ALA A 161 10.24 1.05 1.61
CA ALA A 161 9.39 2.17 2.00
C ALA A 161 9.71 3.45 1.21
N ARG A 162 11.00 3.70 0.99
CA ARG A 162 11.53 4.86 0.27
C ARG A 162 11.09 4.95 -1.21
N LEU A 163 10.77 3.83 -1.85
CA LEU A 163 10.27 3.80 -3.23
C LEU A 163 8.77 4.08 -3.31
N VAL A 164 8.02 3.82 -2.23
CA VAL A 164 6.56 3.73 -2.32
C VAL A 164 5.81 5.00 -1.91
N PHE A 165 6.52 6.05 -1.49
CA PHE A 165 5.95 7.37 -1.26
C PHE A 165 6.86 8.47 -1.83
N ARG A 166 6.27 9.63 -2.09
CA ARG A 166 6.99 10.86 -2.45
C ARG A 166 6.96 11.82 -1.26
N PRO A 167 8.13 12.26 -0.74
CA PRO A 167 8.17 13.31 0.25
C PRO A 167 7.79 14.65 -0.39
N GLU A 168 6.91 15.38 0.28
CA GLU A 168 6.49 16.72 -0.09
C GLU A 168 6.57 17.62 1.14
N ALA A 169 7.27 18.75 1.02
CA ALA A 169 7.38 19.71 2.11
C ALA A 169 6.00 20.31 2.41
N VAL A 170 5.70 20.48 3.70
CA VAL A 170 4.53 21.23 4.13
C VAL A 170 5.02 22.57 4.66
N GLU A 171 4.51 23.66 4.08
CA GLU A 171 4.93 25.01 4.40
C GLU A 171 4.83 25.27 5.92
N PRO A 172 5.86 25.87 6.53
CA PRO A 172 5.80 26.26 7.93
C PRO A 172 4.73 27.33 8.15
N GLY A 173 4.13 27.34 9.35
CA GLY A 173 3.44 28.53 9.83
C GLY A 173 4.41 29.72 9.95
N SER A 174 3.91 30.93 10.19
CA SER A 174 4.73 32.15 10.30
C SER A 174 5.89 32.05 11.32
N ASP A 175 5.79 31.12 12.27
CA ASP A 175 6.67 31.00 13.43
C ASP A 175 7.53 29.71 13.40
N ASP A 176 7.35 28.81 12.42
CA ASP A 176 8.03 27.52 12.38
C ASP A 176 9.32 27.58 11.52
N THR A 177 10.44 27.15 12.10
CA THR A 177 11.76 27.22 11.43
C THR A 177 12.07 26.02 10.53
N ALA A 178 11.33 24.90 10.68
CA ALA A 178 11.53 23.69 9.89
C ALA A 178 10.24 23.31 9.14
N PRO A 179 10.31 23.05 7.82
CA PRO A 179 9.14 22.62 7.07
C PRO A 179 8.65 21.25 7.56
N GLY A 180 7.34 21.06 7.53
CA GLY A 180 6.72 19.76 7.75
C GLY A 180 6.99 18.81 6.59
N LEU A 181 6.56 17.56 6.73
CA LEU A 181 6.76 16.54 5.70
C LEU A 181 5.51 15.69 5.50
N ARG A 182 5.04 15.61 4.26
CA ARG A 182 3.95 14.76 3.81
C ARG A 182 4.50 13.61 2.98
N ALA A 183 4.05 12.39 3.25
CA ALA A 183 4.34 11.21 2.44
C ALA A 183 3.22 10.99 1.42
N VAL A 184 3.30 11.63 0.25
CA VAL A 184 2.32 11.42 -0.83
C VAL A 184 2.41 9.99 -1.34
N HIS A 185 1.26 9.35 -1.63
CA HIS A 185 1.13 7.94 -2.02
C HIS A 185 1.26 6.92 -0.88
N SER A 186 1.54 7.36 0.35
CA SER A 186 1.53 6.45 1.50
C SER A 186 0.14 5.85 1.77
N GLU A 187 -0.93 6.49 1.33
CA GLU A 187 -2.30 6.02 1.45
C GLU A 187 -2.55 4.67 0.75
N LEU A 188 -1.75 4.32 -0.27
CA LEU A 188 -1.85 3.03 -0.95
C LEU A 188 -1.43 1.85 -0.06
N TYR A 189 -0.62 2.11 0.96
CA TYR A 189 -0.05 1.10 1.86
C TYR A 189 -0.57 1.23 3.30
N CYS A 190 -0.83 2.47 3.74
CA CYS A 190 -1.26 2.79 5.10
C CYS A 190 -2.75 3.09 5.20
N GLY A 191 -3.49 3.07 4.07
CA GLY A 191 -4.90 3.45 3.98
C GLY A 191 -5.16 4.95 4.09
N ARG A 192 -4.18 5.73 4.56
CA ARG A 192 -4.21 7.19 4.72
C ARG A 192 -2.85 7.80 4.42
N GLN A 193 -2.85 9.08 4.06
CA GLN A 193 -1.61 9.82 3.86
C GLN A 193 -0.97 10.14 5.21
N LEU A 194 0.35 10.00 5.32
CA LEU A 194 1.10 10.33 6.54
C LEU A 194 1.67 11.74 6.48
N VAL A 195 1.58 12.47 7.60
CA VAL A 195 2.09 13.84 7.72
C VAL A 195 2.82 14.01 9.05
N ILE A 196 4.03 14.60 9.02
CA ILE A 196 4.70 15.17 10.19
C ILE A 196 4.56 16.70 10.08
N PRO A 197 3.91 17.38 11.05
CA PRO A 197 3.70 18.82 10.97
C PRO A 197 5.00 19.64 10.96
N PRO A 198 4.97 20.89 10.47
CA PRO A 198 6.08 21.82 10.57
C PRO A 198 6.53 22.08 12.02
N GLY A 199 7.77 22.50 12.19
CA GLY A 199 8.36 22.82 13.50
C GLY A 199 8.59 21.61 14.42
N ARG A 200 8.18 20.39 14.02
CA ARG A 200 8.26 19.20 14.89
C ARG A 200 9.55 18.41 14.78
N MET A 201 10.16 18.37 13.59
CA MET A 201 11.32 17.53 13.31
C MET A 201 12.09 18.06 12.09
N GLY A 202 13.42 17.92 12.09
CA GLY A 202 14.21 18.24 10.89
C GLY A 202 13.89 17.29 9.73
N THR A 203 13.95 17.79 8.50
CA THR A 203 13.47 17.08 7.29
C THR A 203 14.08 15.68 7.12
N ALA A 204 15.38 15.51 7.34
CA ALA A 204 16.05 14.20 7.21
C ALA A 204 15.55 13.19 8.26
N ALA A 205 15.33 13.64 9.50
CA ALA A 205 14.80 12.81 10.57
C ALA A 205 13.32 12.47 10.33
N ALA A 206 12.54 13.43 9.84
CA ALA A 206 11.15 13.22 9.45
C ALA A 206 11.01 12.18 8.33
N LEU A 207 11.87 12.27 7.31
CA LEU A 207 11.91 11.30 6.21
C LEU A 207 12.21 9.88 6.72
N ALA A 208 13.26 9.73 7.53
CA ALA A 208 13.64 8.44 8.11
C ALA A 208 12.55 7.88 9.05
N ALA A 209 11.80 8.74 9.76
CA ALA A 209 10.67 8.35 10.58
C ALA A 209 9.50 7.82 9.73
N LEU A 210 9.14 8.52 8.65
CA LEU A 210 8.10 8.08 7.73
C LEU A 210 8.44 6.73 7.09
N GLU A 211 9.67 6.57 6.61
CA GLU A 211 10.15 5.29 6.04
C GLU A 211 9.99 4.15 7.04
N ARG A 212 10.45 4.33 8.29
CA ARG A 212 10.35 3.32 9.35
C ARG A 212 8.91 2.98 9.71
N ILE A 213 8.04 3.98 9.81
CA ILE A 213 6.64 3.80 10.19
C ILE A 213 5.87 3.05 9.10
N ILE A 214 6.04 3.43 7.84
CA ILE A 214 5.42 2.76 6.70
C ILE A 214 5.87 1.29 6.66
N GLU A 215 7.17 1.04 6.79
CA GLU A 215 7.71 -0.31 6.79
C GLU A 215 7.16 -1.16 7.95
N ALA A 216 7.16 -0.63 9.17
CA ALA A 216 6.62 -1.32 10.34
C ALA A 216 5.11 -1.60 10.20
N HIS A 217 4.38 -0.71 9.54
CA HIS A 217 2.97 -0.92 9.25
C HIS A 217 2.73 -2.04 8.23
N VAL A 218 3.41 -1.98 7.08
CA VAL A 218 3.27 -2.97 6.01
C VAL A 218 3.68 -4.37 6.47
N THR A 219 4.76 -4.47 7.25
CA THR A 219 5.25 -5.73 7.85
C THR A 219 4.42 -6.18 9.06
N ARG A 220 3.37 -5.44 9.43
CA ARG A 220 2.48 -5.69 10.57
C ARG A 220 3.16 -5.69 11.94
N ALA A 221 4.35 -5.10 12.05
CA ALA A 221 5.01 -4.85 13.32
C ALA A 221 4.28 -3.77 14.14
N THR A 222 3.59 -2.83 13.47
CA THR A 222 2.80 -1.77 14.13
C THR A 222 1.48 -1.51 13.40
N ALA A 223 0.41 -1.26 14.14
CA ALA A 223 -0.86 -0.80 13.56
C ALA A 223 -0.91 0.74 13.54
N LEU A 224 -1.38 1.31 12.43
CA LEU A 224 -1.68 2.73 12.33
C LEU A 224 -3.17 2.96 12.61
N ALA A 225 -3.47 3.64 13.72
CA ALA A 225 -4.82 4.05 14.06
C ALA A 225 -4.79 5.32 14.91
N HIS A 226 -5.88 6.08 14.88
CA HIS A 226 -6.02 7.27 15.72
C HIS A 226 -5.82 6.93 17.21
N GLY A 227 -5.06 7.76 17.92
CA GLY A 227 -4.76 7.60 19.34
C GLY A 227 -3.65 6.61 19.65
N VAL A 228 -3.12 5.89 18.65
CA VAL A 228 -1.98 4.98 18.85
C VAL A 228 -0.70 5.78 19.03
N THR A 229 0.19 5.28 19.90
CA THR A 229 1.56 5.77 20.01
C THR A 229 2.51 4.76 19.37
N LEU A 230 3.41 5.25 18.53
CA LEU A 230 4.38 4.45 17.79
C LEU A 230 5.77 4.71 18.36
N PRO A 231 6.47 3.71 18.90
CA PRO A 231 7.85 3.90 19.33
C PRO A 231 8.73 4.20 18.12
N HIS A 232 9.55 5.25 18.21
CA HIS A 232 10.52 5.59 17.16
C HIS A 232 11.96 5.42 17.64
N SER A 233 12.25 5.84 18.88
CA SER A 233 13.53 5.64 19.57
C SER A 233 13.29 5.62 21.08
N ASP A 234 14.35 5.39 21.86
CA ASP A 234 14.30 5.43 23.33
C ASP A 234 13.87 6.80 23.89
N LYS A 235 13.93 7.85 23.06
CA LYS A 235 13.62 9.23 23.44
C LYS A 235 12.36 9.77 22.79
N VAL A 236 11.92 9.21 21.65
CA VAL A 236 10.84 9.75 20.83
C VAL A 236 9.83 8.67 20.48
N GLN A 237 8.56 9.00 20.63
CA GLN A 237 7.43 8.25 20.11
C GLN A 237 6.55 9.18 19.27
N PHE A 238 5.78 8.63 18.33
CA PHE A 238 4.81 9.39 17.56
C PHE A 238 3.39 9.09 18.03
N ARG A 239 2.64 10.13 18.37
CA ARG A 239 1.20 10.03 18.51
C ARG A 239 0.56 10.13 17.14
N VAL A 240 -0.33 9.19 16.83
CA VAL A 240 -1.10 9.17 15.58
C VAL A 240 -2.42 9.90 15.79
N ILE A 241 -2.60 11.01 15.10
CA ILE A 241 -3.82 11.82 15.12
C ILE A 241 -4.48 11.70 13.74
N LEU A 242 -5.81 11.58 13.74
CA LEU A 242 -6.58 11.59 12.51
C LEU A 242 -7.02 13.04 12.34
N ASP A 243 -6.55 13.68 11.29
CA ASP A 243 -6.80 15.09 11.03
C ASP A 243 -6.88 15.29 9.51
N ASP A 244 -8.02 15.78 9.06
CA ASP A 244 -8.29 15.97 7.63
C ASP A 244 -7.81 17.36 7.14
N ASP A 245 -7.45 18.28 8.04
CA ASP A 245 -7.01 19.64 7.68
C ASP A 245 -5.68 19.64 6.91
N TRP A 246 -4.86 18.60 7.13
CA TRP A 246 -3.56 18.42 6.45
C TRP A 246 -3.67 17.65 5.14
N CYS A 247 -4.87 17.21 4.77
CA CYS A 247 -5.07 16.17 3.78
C CYS A 247 -5.27 16.69 2.36
N THR A 248 -4.51 16.14 1.42
CA THR A 248 -4.75 16.34 -0.02
C THR A 248 -5.41 15.14 -0.70
N CYS A 249 -5.60 14.03 0.03
CA CYS A 249 -6.22 12.80 -0.49
C CYS A 249 -7.64 12.58 0.09
N PRO A 250 -8.54 11.90 -0.64
CA PRO A 250 -9.90 11.64 -0.16
C PRO A 250 -9.96 10.66 1.03
N THR A 251 -8.86 9.95 1.31
CA THR A 251 -8.78 8.96 2.38
C THR A 251 -8.42 9.54 3.75
N GLY A 252 -8.20 10.85 3.87
CA GLY A 252 -7.80 11.52 5.12
C GLY A 252 -6.32 11.33 5.47
N CYS A 253 -5.87 12.01 6.53
CA CYS A 253 -4.47 12.02 6.95
C CYS A 253 -4.25 11.47 8.37
N PHE A 254 -3.16 10.74 8.54
CA PHE A 254 -2.58 10.51 9.86
C PHE A 254 -1.46 11.51 10.12
N VAL A 255 -1.70 12.40 11.06
CA VAL A 255 -0.70 13.32 11.60
C VAL A 255 0.11 12.61 12.67
N LEU A 256 1.42 12.62 12.51
CA LEU A 256 2.40 11.97 13.36
C LEU A 256 3.07 13.04 14.22
N GLU A 257 2.57 13.22 15.45
CA GLU A 257 3.13 14.19 16.40
C GLU A 257 4.24 13.55 17.23
N PRO A 258 5.49 14.00 17.15
CA PRO A 258 6.55 13.50 18.01
C PRO A 258 6.35 13.98 19.45
N GLU A 259 6.40 13.04 20.39
CA GLU A 259 6.36 13.27 21.83
C GLU A 259 7.54 12.53 22.49
N ALA A 260 7.91 12.92 23.72
CA ALA A 260 8.93 12.21 24.47
C ALA A 260 8.47 10.77 24.78
N ALA A 261 9.38 9.80 24.71
CA ALA A 261 9.05 8.41 25.06
C ALA A 261 8.56 8.32 26.51
N GLY A 262 7.48 7.56 26.74
CA GLY A 262 6.90 7.39 28.07
C GLY A 262 5.94 8.50 28.51
N THR A 263 5.66 9.49 27.66
CA THR A 263 4.64 10.50 27.94
C THR A 263 3.26 9.84 27.96
N ARG A 264 2.73 9.56 29.15
CA ARG A 264 1.40 8.97 29.34
C ARG A 264 0.38 10.09 29.47
N ARG A 265 -0.03 10.68 28.35
CA ARG A 265 -1.22 11.54 28.36
C ARG A 265 -2.41 10.67 28.72
N LYS A 266 -3.17 11.06 29.75
CA LYS A 266 -4.52 10.50 29.95
C LYS A 266 -5.23 10.68 28.62
N THR A 267 -5.76 9.61 28.07
CA THR A 267 -6.76 9.65 27.00
C THR A 267 -7.92 10.48 27.54
N SER A 268 -7.81 11.80 27.43
CA SER A 268 -8.91 12.70 27.67
C SER A 268 -9.95 12.33 26.63
N ASP A 269 -11.11 11.88 27.11
CA ASP A 269 -12.31 11.75 26.31
C ASP A 269 -12.38 12.93 25.34
N SER A 270 -12.50 12.60 24.07
CA SER A 270 -12.65 13.52 22.95
C SER A 270 -13.88 14.39 23.17
N GLY A 271 -13.71 15.49 23.88
CA GLY A 271 -14.64 16.60 24.02
C GLY A 271 -13.87 17.87 23.71
N SER A 272 -13.98 18.32 22.46
CA SER A 272 -13.78 19.70 22.00
C SER A 272 -12.93 20.62 22.90
N ASP A 273 -11.66 20.80 22.55
CA ASP A 273 -10.98 22.09 22.70
C ASP A 273 -9.64 22.07 21.96
N LEU A 274 -9.73 22.13 20.62
CA LEU A 274 -8.65 22.63 19.79
C LEU A 274 -9.03 24.08 19.42
N ARG A 275 -8.72 25.02 20.30
CA ARG A 275 -8.64 26.43 19.94
C ARG A 275 -7.30 26.66 19.22
N VAL A 276 -7.36 26.76 17.90
CA VAL A 276 -6.35 27.48 17.10
C VAL A 276 -6.78 28.94 17.02
N PRO A 277 -5.89 29.94 17.18
CA PRO A 277 -6.25 31.33 17.02
C PRO A 277 -6.45 31.68 15.54
N GLY A 278 -7.73 31.86 15.19
CA GLY A 278 -8.31 32.73 14.17
C GLY A 278 -7.60 32.95 12.84
N HIS A 279 -8.19 32.46 11.76
CA HIS A 279 -8.23 33.12 10.45
C HIS A 279 -9.62 32.89 9.78
N GLY A 280 -10.28 34.00 9.44
CA GLY A 280 -11.28 34.17 8.36
C GLY A 280 -12.47 33.20 8.25
N ALA A 281 -13.67 33.70 8.58
CA ALA A 281 -14.95 33.07 8.19
C ALA A 281 -15.11 32.99 6.65
N PRO A 282 -15.77 31.96 6.11
CA PRO A 282 -17.22 32.11 5.90
C PRO A 282 -18.06 30.82 6.06
N GLY A 283 -19.33 31.01 6.41
CA GLY A 283 -20.41 30.07 6.11
C GLY A 283 -20.92 29.24 7.29
N ASN A 284 -21.96 29.74 7.97
CA ASN A 284 -22.79 28.97 8.90
C ASN A 284 -23.50 27.82 8.16
N ARG A 285 -22.85 26.66 8.04
CA ARG A 285 -23.54 25.37 7.86
C ARG A 285 -23.61 24.69 9.21
N ARG A 286 -24.83 24.60 9.73
CA ARG A 286 -25.20 23.80 10.90
C ARG A 286 -24.67 22.37 10.68
N PRO A 287 -23.74 21.86 11.49
CA PRO A 287 -23.36 20.46 11.39
C PRO A 287 -24.56 19.60 11.79
N ALA A 288 -24.87 18.58 10.98
CA ALA A 288 -25.81 17.54 11.37
C ALA A 288 -25.23 16.86 12.61
N SER A 289 -25.96 16.93 13.73
CA SER A 289 -25.62 16.27 14.98
C SER A 289 -25.28 14.81 14.74
N ALA A 290 -24.09 14.38 15.17
CA ALA A 290 -23.70 12.99 15.15
C ALA A 290 -24.72 12.17 15.96
N PRO A 291 -25.18 11.01 15.45
CA PRO A 291 -26.13 10.19 16.16
C PRO A 291 -25.53 9.72 17.49
N SER A 292 -26.34 9.78 18.54
CA SER A 292 -25.91 9.43 19.89
C SER A 292 -25.41 7.97 19.96
N ALA A 293 -24.53 7.65 20.91
CA ALA A 293 -24.07 6.27 21.13
C ALA A 293 -25.25 5.29 21.38
N ALA A 294 -26.41 5.79 21.81
CA ALA A 294 -27.65 5.02 21.93
C ALA A 294 -28.28 4.69 20.56
N GLU A 295 -28.25 5.62 19.60
CA GLU A 295 -28.72 5.38 18.22
C GLU A 295 -27.83 4.41 17.47
N GLN A 296 -26.51 4.47 17.67
CA GLN A 296 -25.56 3.51 17.06
C GLN A 296 -25.75 2.08 17.61
N ARG A 297 -26.01 1.94 18.92
CA ARG A 297 -26.33 0.63 19.54
C ARG A 297 -27.69 0.09 19.07
N SER A 298 -28.68 0.96 18.89
CA SER A 298 -29.99 0.60 18.33
C SER A 298 -29.88 0.12 16.88
N GLY A 299 -29.04 0.76 16.06
CA GLY A 299 -28.75 0.33 14.68
C GLY A 299 -28.12 -1.06 14.63
N ALA A 300 -27.09 -1.31 15.44
CA ALA A 300 -26.44 -2.62 15.51
C ALA A 300 -27.43 -3.72 15.94
N LEU A 301 -28.20 -3.50 17.02
CA LEU A 301 -29.18 -4.49 17.51
C LEU A 301 -30.29 -4.80 16.48
N ARG A 302 -30.75 -3.80 15.72
CA ARG A 302 -31.70 -4.01 14.62
C ARG A 302 -31.10 -4.83 13.48
N THR A 303 -29.84 -4.57 13.12
CA THR A 303 -29.13 -5.38 12.12
C THR A 303 -28.94 -6.83 12.60
N TRP A 304 -28.62 -7.04 13.88
CA TRP A 304 -28.51 -8.36 14.48
C TRP A 304 -29.84 -9.12 14.50
N ALA A 305 -30.93 -8.47 14.90
CA ALA A 305 -32.27 -9.06 14.88
C ALA A 305 -32.72 -9.42 13.45
N LEU A 306 -32.41 -8.56 12.47
CA LEU A 306 -32.70 -8.82 11.05
C LEU A 306 -31.87 -9.99 10.52
N CYS A 307 -30.59 -10.10 10.88
CA CYS A 307 -29.73 -11.22 10.47
C CYS A 307 -30.20 -12.55 11.08
N ALA A 308 -30.60 -12.54 12.36
CA ALA A 308 -31.14 -13.72 13.02
C ALA A 308 -32.49 -14.16 12.42
N ALA A 309 -33.38 -13.20 12.10
CA ALA A 309 -34.66 -13.48 11.43
C ALA A 309 -34.51 -13.91 9.97
N LEU A 310 -33.47 -13.46 9.25
CA LEU A 310 -33.21 -13.90 7.89
C LEU A 310 -32.50 -15.26 7.83
N ALA A 311 -31.68 -15.59 8.85
CA ALA A 311 -31.05 -16.89 8.98
C ALA A 311 -32.04 -18.04 9.18
N THR A 312 -33.24 -17.77 9.71
CA THR A 312 -34.32 -18.76 9.82
C THR A 312 -35.12 -18.92 8.53
N ILE A 313 -35.06 -17.95 7.60
CA ILE A 313 -35.88 -17.93 6.37
C ILE A 313 -35.06 -18.41 5.16
N SER A 314 -33.80 -17.99 5.03
CA SER A 314 -32.94 -18.42 3.92
C SER A 314 -31.45 -18.31 4.30
N PRO A 315 -30.72 -19.43 4.40
CA PRO A 315 -29.29 -19.44 4.65
C PRO A 315 -28.49 -18.63 3.62
N LEU A 316 -28.98 -18.54 2.38
CA LEU A 316 -28.39 -17.75 1.30
C LEU A 316 -28.50 -16.24 1.54
N ALA A 317 -29.61 -15.76 2.11
CA ALA A 317 -29.77 -14.34 2.44
C ALA A 317 -28.85 -13.93 3.60
N ALA A 318 -28.68 -14.81 4.60
CA ALA A 318 -27.73 -14.61 5.68
C ALA A 318 -26.28 -14.58 5.18
N ALA A 319 -25.91 -15.45 4.23
CA ALA A 319 -24.59 -15.46 3.60
C ALA A 319 -24.31 -14.18 2.77
N ALA A 320 -25.32 -13.61 2.09
CA ALA A 320 -25.18 -12.37 1.34
C ALA A 320 -24.98 -11.14 2.26
N LEU A 321 -25.74 -11.04 3.36
CA LEU A 321 -25.54 -10.02 4.39
C LEU A 321 -24.20 -10.17 5.12
N PHE A 322 -23.72 -11.40 5.29
CA PHE A 322 -22.39 -11.73 5.80
C PHE A 322 -21.28 -11.18 4.89
N LEU A 323 -21.38 -11.40 3.58
CA LEU A 323 -20.42 -10.86 2.61
C LEU A 323 -20.41 -9.33 2.62
N TRP A 324 -21.59 -8.71 2.77
CA TRP A 324 -21.75 -7.26 2.86
C TRP A 324 -21.09 -6.65 4.11
N ASN A 325 -21.19 -7.31 5.27
CA ASN A 325 -20.57 -6.83 6.51
C ASN A 325 -19.04 -7.04 6.54
N LEU A 326 -18.55 -8.13 5.96
CA LEU A 326 -17.11 -8.38 5.80
C LEU A 326 -16.40 -7.30 4.96
N LEU A 327 -17.10 -6.78 3.95
CA LEU A 327 -16.60 -5.70 3.09
C LEU A 327 -16.51 -4.33 3.79
N ARG A 328 -17.10 -4.17 4.99
CA ARG A 328 -17.11 -2.90 5.74
C ARG A 328 -16.11 -2.80 6.90
N GLY A 329 -15.31 -3.82 7.17
CA GLY A 329 -14.12 -3.70 8.03
C GLY A 329 -13.87 -4.88 8.98
N PRO A 330 -12.62 -5.09 9.44
CA PRO A 330 -12.21 -6.29 10.14
C PRO A 330 -12.42 -6.12 11.65
N ASN A 331 -13.53 -6.65 12.17
CA ASN A 331 -13.66 -6.86 13.61
C ASN A 331 -13.47 -8.35 13.88
N LEU A 332 -12.36 -8.71 14.54
CA LEU A 332 -11.90 -10.10 14.74
C LEU A 332 -12.95 -10.97 15.43
N ALA A 333 -13.73 -10.39 16.35
CA ALA A 333 -14.85 -11.05 17.02
C ALA A 333 -16.00 -11.41 16.04
N VAL A 334 -16.25 -10.55 15.05
CA VAL A 334 -17.26 -10.79 14.00
C VAL A 334 -16.81 -11.91 13.07
N SER A 335 -15.51 -12.00 12.76
CA SER A 335 -14.96 -13.07 11.93
C SER A 335 -15.06 -14.45 12.59
N VAL A 336 -14.75 -14.56 13.90
CA VAL A 336 -14.79 -15.86 14.62
C VAL A 336 -16.21 -16.40 14.75
N VAL A 337 -17.17 -15.57 15.17
CA VAL A 337 -18.58 -15.96 15.28
C VAL A 337 -19.15 -16.33 13.92
N ALA A 338 -18.76 -15.61 12.87
CA ALA A 338 -19.23 -15.91 11.53
C ALA A 338 -18.64 -17.20 10.94
N SER A 339 -17.36 -17.51 11.20
CA SER A 339 -16.79 -18.81 10.83
C SER A 339 -17.51 -19.97 11.52
N ALA A 340 -17.91 -19.82 12.78
CA ALA A 340 -18.69 -20.82 13.50
C ALA A 340 -20.07 -21.05 12.88
N LEU A 341 -20.77 -19.98 12.47
CA LEU A 341 -22.07 -20.06 11.79
C LEU A 341 -22.00 -20.72 10.41
N ILE A 342 -20.93 -20.44 9.64
CA ILE A 342 -20.71 -21.09 8.34
C ILE A 342 -20.46 -22.58 8.53
N LEU A 343 -19.59 -22.95 9.49
CA LEU A 343 -19.31 -24.35 9.79
C LEU A 343 -20.58 -25.09 10.22
N ALA A 344 -21.40 -24.48 11.08
CA ALA A 344 -22.68 -25.06 11.50
C ALA A 344 -23.64 -25.26 10.33
N THR A 345 -23.75 -24.27 9.43
CA THR A 345 -24.61 -24.37 8.23
C THR A 345 -24.15 -25.48 7.29
N PHE A 346 -22.85 -25.57 7.01
CA PHE A 346 -22.27 -26.64 6.17
C PHE A 346 -22.47 -28.01 6.80
N THR A 347 -22.24 -28.13 8.10
CA THR A 347 -22.45 -29.39 8.83
C THR A 347 -23.91 -29.82 8.77
N GLY A 348 -24.85 -28.88 8.93
CA GLY A 348 -26.28 -29.16 8.80
C GLY A 348 -26.69 -29.63 7.41
N LEU A 349 -26.20 -28.97 6.36
CA LEU A 349 -26.46 -29.37 4.96
C LEU A 349 -25.87 -30.75 4.63
N LEU A 350 -24.65 -31.02 5.09
CA LEU A 350 -24.02 -32.33 4.93
C LEU A 350 -24.81 -33.42 5.65
N LEU A 351 -25.30 -33.14 6.86
CA LEU A 351 -26.11 -34.08 7.62
C LEU A 351 -27.45 -34.37 6.92
N VAL A 352 -28.09 -33.35 6.33
CA VAL A 352 -29.32 -33.51 5.53
C VAL A 352 -29.07 -34.35 4.28
N GLU A 353 -27.92 -34.18 3.62
CA GLU A 353 -27.51 -35.01 2.47
C GLU A 353 -27.28 -36.46 2.87
N LEU A 354 -26.66 -36.70 4.02
CA LEU A 354 -26.34 -38.04 4.52
C LEU A 354 -27.56 -38.79 5.09
N LEU A 355 -28.57 -38.07 5.62
CA LEU A 355 -29.72 -38.66 6.30
C LEU A 355 -31.00 -38.77 5.44
N GLY A 356 -31.04 -38.18 4.24
CA GLY A 356 -32.26 -38.07 3.44
C GLY A 356 -32.28 -38.87 2.13
N PHE A 357 -33.03 -39.98 2.08
CA PHE A 357 -33.53 -40.52 0.81
C PHE A 357 -34.51 -39.52 0.19
N GLY A 358 -34.10 -38.86 -0.89
CA GLY A 358 -34.95 -37.98 -1.72
C GLY A 358 -34.62 -36.48 -1.70
N ASN A 359 -33.74 -36.01 -0.81
CA ASN A 359 -33.35 -34.58 -0.75
C ASN A 359 -31.90 -34.30 -1.22
N SER A 360 -31.22 -35.32 -1.77
CA SER A 360 -29.84 -35.22 -2.24
C SER A 360 -29.67 -34.18 -3.35
N GLU A 361 -30.65 -34.01 -4.24
CA GLU A 361 -30.55 -33.03 -5.33
C GLU A 361 -30.58 -31.58 -4.84
N ILE A 362 -31.38 -31.27 -3.83
CA ILE A 362 -31.47 -29.91 -3.26
C ILE A 362 -30.22 -29.60 -2.44
N ALA A 363 -29.75 -30.54 -1.61
CA ALA A 363 -28.53 -30.39 -0.83
C ALA A 363 -27.30 -30.29 -1.73
N SER A 364 -27.15 -31.18 -2.71
CA SER A 364 -26.05 -31.16 -3.69
C SER A 364 -26.12 -29.90 -4.57
N GLY A 365 -27.32 -29.43 -4.94
CA GLY A 365 -27.53 -28.17 -5.67
C GLY A 365 -27.09 -26.94 -4.87
N ALA A 366 -27.45 -26.85 -3.58
CA ALA A 366 -27.02 -25.77 -2.70
C ALA A 366 -25.50 -25.80 -2.45
N LEU A 367 -24.92 -26.97 -2.22
CA LEU A 367 -23.46 -27.14 -2.06
C LEU A 367 -22.69 -26.76 -3.32
N ARG A 368 -23.17 -27.16 -4.51
CA ARG A 368 -22.57 -26.75 -5.80
C ARG A 368 -22.71 -25.25 -6.03
N ALA A 369 -23.86 -24.65 -5.75
CA ALA A 369 -24.08 -23.21 -5.90
C ALA A 369 -23.14 -22.40 -4.99
N MET A 370 -22.91 -22.86 -3.77
CA MET A 370 -21.97 -22.23 -2.84
C MET A 370 -20.49 -22.45 -3.22
N GLY A 371 -20.16 -23.58 -3.86
CA GLY A 371 -18.82 -23.85 -4.41
C GLY A 371 -18.53 -23.20 -5.77
N SER A 372 -19.56 -22.71 -6.45
CA SER A 372 -19.51 -22.18 -7.82
C SER A 372 -18.94 -20.76 -8.04
N PRO A 373 -18.69 -19.86 -7.06
CA PRO A 373 -18.19 -18.52 -7.40
C PRO A 373 -16.72 -18.50 -7.90
N PHE A 374 -16.08 -19.67 -8.05
CA PHE A 374 -14.66 -19.79 -8.43
C PHE A 374 -14.38 -20.42 -9.80
N HIS A 375 -15.41 -20.74 -10.60
CA HIS A 375 -15.20 -21.13 -12.00
C HIS A 375 -15.61 -19.99 -12.95
N PRO A 376 -14.66 -19.31 -13.60
CA PRO A 376 -15.01 -18.47 -14.74
C PRO A 376 -15.54 -19.39 -15.85
N ARG A 377 -16.79 -19.19 -16.26
CA ARG A 377 -17.27 -19.71 -17.55
C ARG A 377 -16.43 -19.03 -18.64
N GLY A 378 -15.98 -19.82 -19.60
CA GLY A 378 -15.17 -19.37 -20.74
C GLY A 378 -15.87 -18.36 -21.62
#